data_AF-A0A498PW31-F1
#
_entry.id   AF-A0A498PW31-F1
#
_cell.length_a   1.000
_cell.length_b   1.000
_cell.length_c   1.000
_cell.angle_alpha   90.00
_cell.angle_beta   90.00
_cell.angle_gamma   90.00
#
_symmetry.space_group_name_H-M   'P 1'
#
loop_
_entity.id
_entity.type
_entity.pdbx_description
1 polymer ?
#
loop_
_entity_poly.entity_id
_entity_poly.type
_entity_poly.pdbx_seq_one_letter_code
_entity_poly.pdbx_strand_id
1 'polypeptide(L)'
;MNPQMLRLIKDSLVITKDADYAMNGVSPSDTQHFGDPQCPASWARYSHPVCEALLLMVAPVVELISGKELVPTYSYCRIYWNGAMLDKHTDGASCQYSASLCVDVDPEPWPLYMAGTALVLNPGDLVCYQGIDVVHWRPVYTGNQQIQIFLHYVDKNGEHAQWAFDKRPTLGFDTKVAEIRTLALVRQAQAAHQQGCWADARANCEQALRITPGQCDALHLLGVIARQSGQPERALKLIAQAIEIYPKDPEFYLDLGQTQQDLGNSTAAISAFESALRLKPDLEAAKAALRTAREQPLGG
;
A
#
# COMPACT_ATOMS: atom_id res chain seq x y z
N MET A 1 -24.41 -9.68 10.75
CA MET A 1 -24.50 -8.96 9.45
C MET A 1 -25.66 -9.53 8.64
N ASN A 2 -26.28 -8.78 7.71
CA ASN A 2 -27.44 -9.32 6.96
C ASN A 2 -27.01 -10.29 5.84
N PRO A 3 -27.89 -11.22 5.39
CA PRO A 3 -27.54 -12.24 4.39
C PRO A 3 -27.15 -11.69 3.01
N GLN A 4 -27.76 -10.59 2.57
CA GLN A 4 -27.45 -9.99 1.26
C GLN A 4 -26.03 -9.42 1.22
N MET A 5 -25.63 -8.75 2.29
CA MET A 5 -24.28 -8.22 2.44
C MET A 5 -23.26 -9.35 2.54
N LEU A 6 -23.56 -10.42 3.27
CA LEU A 6 -22.70 -11.61 3.33
C LEU A 6 -22.49 -12.24 1.95
N ARG A 7 -23.56 -12.35 1.16
CA ARG A 7 -23.46 -12.83 -0.23
C ARG A 7 -22.60 -11.91 -1.08
N LEU A 8 -22.80 -10.59 -1.02
CA LEU A 8 -21.97 -9.63 -1.77
C LEU A 8 -20.50 -9.70 -1.35
N ILE A 9 -20.22 -9.86 -0.06
CA ILE A 9 -18.86 -10.05 0.45
C ILE A 9 -18.28 -11.33 -0.13
N LYS A 10 -18.98 -12.46 -0.01
CA LYS A 10 -18.55 -13.76 -0.55
C LYS A 10 -18.27 -13.68 -2.06
N ASP A 11 -19.19 -13.10 -2.83
CA ASP A 11 -19.05 -12.91 -4.27
C ASP A 11 -17.86 -11.99 -4.62
N SER A 12 -17.63 -10.93 -3.83
CA SER A 12 -16.54 -9.96 -4.04
C SER A 12 -15.15 -10.52 -3.76
N LEU A 13 -15.04 -11.54 -2.92
CA LEU A 13 -13.75 -12.18 -2.65
C LEU A 13 -13.24 -12.95 -3.87
N VAL A 14 -14.06 -13.12 -4.93
CA VAL A 14 -13.77 -13.85 -6.18
C VAL A 14 -13.12 -15.21 -5.87
N ILE A 15 -13.78 -15.97 -5.02
CA ILE A 15 -13.30 -17.29 -4.60
C ILE A 15 -14.03 -18.32 -5.46
N THR A 16 -13.57 -18.51 -6.70
CA THR A 16 -13.98 -19.70 -7.46
C THR A 16 -13.12 -20.88 -7.02
N LYS A 17 -13.64 -22.10 -7.22
CA LYS A 17 -12.88 -23.34 -7.06
C LYS A 17 -11.60 -23.35 -7.94
N ASP A 18 -11.55 -22.48 -8.95
CA ASP A 18 -10.40 -22.20 -9.82
C ASP A 18 -9.30 -21.32 -9.18
N ALA A 19 -9.37 -21.03 -7.87
CA ALA A 19 -8.18 -20.62 -7.13
C ALA A 19 -7.04 -21.65 -7.29
N ASP A 20 -7.35 -22.92 -7.59
CA ASP A 20 -6.40 -23.95 -8.07
C ASP A 20 -5.70 -23.57 -9.41
N TYR A 21 -6.40 -22.92 -10.34
CA TYR A 21 -5.84 -22.52 -11.64
C TYR A 21 -4.86 -21.33 -11.52
N ALA A 22 -5.07 -20.44 -10.55
CA ALA A 22 -4.12 -19.36 -10.25
C ALA A 22 -2.82 -19.87 -9.62
N MET A 23 -2.76 -21.14 -9.20
CA MET A 23 -1.62 -21.74 -8.49
C MET A 23 -0.77 -22.68 -9.38
N ASN A 24 -1.21 -22.98 -10.62
CA ASN A 24 -0.37 -23.65 -11.60
C ASN A 24 0.56 -22.64 -12.30
N GLY A 25 1.62 -22.24 -11.58
CA GLY A 25 2.77 -21.54 -12.17
C GLY A 25 2.79 -20.01 -12.06
N VAL A 26 1.93 -19.40 -11.25
CA VAL A 26 2.03 -17.97 -10.89
C VAL A 26 2.64 -17.84 -9.51
N SER A 27 3.70 -17.03 -9.37
CA SER A 27 4.29 -16.73 -8.06
C SER A 27 3.24 -16.04 -7.19
N PRO A 28 3.00 -16.49 -5.93
CA PRO A 28 2.11 -15.80 -5.02
C PRO A 28 2.56 -14.34 -4.87
N SER A 29 1.63 -13.39 -4.99
CA SER A 29 1.90 -11.99 -4.65
C SER A 29 2.07 -11.86 -3.13
N ASP A 30 2.79 -10.84 -2.64
CA ASP A 30 3.01 -10.57 -1.20
C ASP A 30 1.72 -10.41 -0.35
N THR A 31 0.54 -10.38 -0.97
CA THR A 31 -0.75 -10.24 -0.31
C THR A 31 -1.65 -11.49 -0.42
N GLN A 32 -1.22 -12.51 -1.15
CA GLN A 32 -1.97 -13.76 -1.36
C GLN A 32 -1.07 -14.94 -1.04
N HIS A 33 -1.50 -15.77 -0.09
CA HIS A 33 -0.70 -16.89 0.39
C HIS A 33 -1.53 -18.15 0.44
N PHE A 34 -0.95 -19.25 -0.05
CA PHE A 34 -1.42 -20.59 0.23
C PHE A 34 -0.44 -21.25 1.19
N GLY A 35 -0.94 -21.92 2.23
CA GLY A 35 -0.08 -22.58 3.20
C GLY A 35 0.50 -21.64 4.24
N ASP A 36 -0.36 -20.96 5.00
CA ASP A 36 0.05 -20.28 6.22
C ASP A 36 0.74 -21.29 7.18
N PRO A 37 1.91 -20.98 7.77
CA PRO A 37 2.58 -21.89 8.70
C PRO A 37 1.70 -22.35 9.87
N GLN A 38 0.75 -21.53 10.31
CA GLN A 38 -0.21 -21.85 11.38
C GLN A 38 -1.47 -22.57 10.87
N CYS A 39 -1.71 -22.55 9.55
CA CYS A 39 -2.84 -23.22 8.93
C CYS A 39 -2.52 -23.64 7.47
N PRO A 40 -1.76 -24.74 7.28
CA PRO A 40 -1.20 -25.08 5.96
C PRO A 40 -2.25 -25.42 4.88
N ALA A 41 -3.41 -25.95 5.28
CA ALA A 41 -4.52 -26.24 4.36
C ALA A 41 -5.49 -25.05 4.26
N SER A 42 -4.96 -23.85 4.08
CA SER A 42 -5.75 -22.63 3.93
C SER A 42 -5.15 -21.66 2.93
N TRP A 43 -6.01 -20.79 2.42
CA TRP A 43 -5.64 -19.66 1.58
C TRP A 43 -5.99 -18.38 2.31
N ALA A 44 -5.08 -17.41 2.29
CA ALA A 44 -5.29 -16.10 2.89
C ALA A 44 -5.02 -14.98 1.89
N ARG A 45 -5.82 -13.91 1.96
CA ARG A 45 -5.59 -12.68 1.21
C ARG A 45 -5.69 -11.47 2.11
N TYR A 46 -4.61 -10.71 2.15
CA TYR A 46 -4.45 -9.49 2.91
C TYR A 46 -4.91 -8.28 2.12
N SER A 47 -5.32 -7.24 2.83
CA SER A 47 -5.68 -5.93 2.25
C SER A 47 -6.76 -5.98 1.17
N HIS A 48 -7.67 -6.96 1.25
CA HIS A 48 -8.77 -7.06 0.30
C HIS A 48 -9.69 -5.83 0.45
N PRO A 49 -10.11 -5.19 -0.65
CA PRO A 49 -11.01 -4.02 -0.69
C PRO A 49 -12.12 -4.03 0.38
N VAL A 50 -12.86 -5.13 0.41
CA VAL A 50 -14.00 -5.35 1.30
C VAL A 50 -13.56 -5.60 2.74
N CYS A 51 -12.43 -6.27 2.97
CA CYS A 51 -11.89 -6.47 4.30
C CYS A 51 -11.40 -5.14 4.91
N GLU A 52 -10.77 -4.28 4.10
CA GLU A 52 -10.32 -2.95 4.53
C GLU A 52 -11.49 -2.00 4.81
N ALA A 53 -12.56 -2.09 4.02
CA ALA A 53 -13.80 -1.38 4.34
C ALA A 53 -14.41 -1.87 5.67
N LEU A 54 -14.48 -3.20 5.87
CA LEU A 54 -14.97 -3.78 7.12
C LEU A 54 -14.09 -3.39 8.31
N LEU A 55 -12.76 -3.35 8.14
CA LEU A 55 -11.80 -2.91 9.14
C LEU A 55 -12.14 -1.51 9.67
N LEU A 56 -12.48 -0.58 8.78
CA LEU A 56 -12.89 0.77 9.17
C LEU A 56 -14.29 0.80 9.79
N MET A 57 -15.24 0.05 9.24
CA MET A 57 -16.62 0.04 9.72
C MET A 57 -16.80 -0.63 11.08
N VAL A 58 -15.97 -1.64 11.39
CA VAL A 58 -16.05 -2.42 12.62
C VAL A 58 -15.26 -1.76 13.76
N ALA A 59 -14.28 -0.90 13.47
CA ALA A 59 -13.47 -0.22 14.49
C ALA A 59 -14.32 0.40 15.63
N PRO A 60 -15.39 1.19 15.36
CA PRO A 60 -16.20 1.77 16.44
C PRO A 60 -16.88 0.74 17.35
N VAL A 61 -17.18 -0.46 16.83
CA VAL A 61 -17.75 -1.56 17.63
C VAL A 61 -16.70 -2.12 18.58
N VAL A 62 -15.47 -2.32 18.09
CA VAL A 62 -14.36 -2.82 18.93
C VAL A 62 -13.95 -1.76 19.97
N GLU A 63 -13.94 -0.48 19.60
CA GLU A 63 -13.71 0.64 20.51
C GLU A 63 -14.75 0.67 21.64
N LEU A 64 -16.03 0.52 21.31
CA LEU A 64 -17.12 0.47 22.28
C LEU A 64 -16.96 -0.69 23.27
N ILE A 65 -16.58 -1.89 22.78
CA ILE A 65 -16.43 -3.09 23.62
C ILE A 65 -15.16 -3.01 24.48
N SER A 66 -14.06 -2.52 23.92
CA SER A 66 -12.76 -2.46 24.61
C SER A 66 -12.61 -1.24 25.52
N GLY A 67 -13.41 -0.19 25.33
CA GLY A 67 -13.26 1.10 26.01
C GLY A 67 -12.00 1.86 25.58
N LYS A 68 -11.45 1.54 24.41
CA LYS A 68 -10.22 2.14 23.86
C LYS A 68 -10.51 2.93 22.59
N GLU A 69 -9.65 3.89 22.31
CA GLU A 69 -9.56 4.53 20.99
C GLU A 69 -8.58 3.70 20.14
N LEU A 70 -9.02 3.21 18.99
CA LEU A 70 -8.29 2.21 18.23
C LEU A 70 -7.79 2.76 16.89
N VAL A 71 -6.59 2.34 16.50
CA VAL A 71 -6.06 2.53 15.15
C VAL A 71 -6.01 1.17 14.45
N PRO A 72 -6.54 1.05 13.23
CA PRO A 72 -6.43 -0.20 12.49
C PRO A 72 -5.00 -0.54 12.12
N THR A 73 -4.68 -1.82 12.09
CA THR A 73 -3.37 -2.33 11.63
C THR A 73 -3.51 -2.94 10.26
N TYR A 74 -4.18 -4.08 10.12
CA TYR A 74 -4.43 -4.74 8.85
C TYR A 74 -5.68 -5.61 8.88
N SER A 75 -6.11 -6.02 7.68
CA SER A 75 -7.20 -6.97 7.48
C SER A 75 -6.79 -8.09 6.54
N TYR A 76 -7.37 -9.26 6.72
CA TYR A 76 -7.26 -10.35 5.76
C TYR A 76 -8.50 -11.25 5.79
N CYS A 77 -8.76 -11.94 4.68
CA CYS A 77 -9.69 -13.05 4.65
C CYS A 77 -8.93 -14.37 4.58
N ARG A 78 -9.52 -15.43 5.13
CA ARG A 78 -9.02 -16.80 5.03
C ARG A 78 -10.12 -17.76 4.62
N ILE A 79 -9.75 -18.70 3.77
CA ILE A 79 -10.57 -19.81 3.32
C ILE A 79 -9.95 -21.08 3.85
N TYR A 80 -10.76 -21.88 4.53
CA TYR A 80 -10.38 -23.17 5.07
C TYR A 80 -11.09 -24.27 4.28
N TRP A 81 -10.36 -25.35 4.01
CA TRP A 81 -10.89 -26.57 3.40
C TRP A 81 -10.75 -27.76 4.34
N ASN A 82 -11.32 -28.89 3.94
CA ASN A 82 -11.20 -30.15 4.66
C ASN A 82 -9.73 -30.42 5.05
N GLY A 83 -9.49 -30.77 6.30
CA GLY A 83 -8.17 -31.00 6.87
C GLY A 83 -7.48 -29.76 7.43
N ALA A 84 -8.01 -28.55 7.19
CA ALA A 84 -7.47 -27.33 7.80
C ALA A 84 -7.60 -27.37 9.32
N MET A 85 -6.57 -26.93 10.03
CA MET A 85 -6.62 -26.76 11.48
C MET A 85 -5.93 -25.46 11.84
N LEU A 86 -6.33 -24.88 12.98
CA LEU A 86 -5.68 -23.69 13.52
C LEU A 86 -5.14 -24.09 14.88
N ASP A 87 -3.82 -24.21 14.98
CA ASP A 87 -3.15 -24.58 16.22
C ASP A 87 -3.38 -23.54 17.32
N LYS A 88 -3.14 -23.93 18.57
CA LYS A 88 -3.21 -23.02 19.72
C LYS A 88 -2.16 -21.93 19.61
N HIS A 89 -2.61 -20.68 19.55
CA HIS A 89 -1.75 -19.52 19.46
C HIS A 89 -2.41 -18.27 20.07
N THR A 90 -1.59 -17.23 20.23
CA THR A 90 -2.01 -15.84 20.39
C THR A 90 -1.53 -15.07 19.17
N ASP A 91 -2.12 -13.91 18.92
CA ASP A 91 -1.70 -13.05 17.82
C ASP A 91 -0.40 -12.28 18.15
N GLY A 92 0.19 -11.66 17.14
CA GLY A 92 1.36 -10.77 17.28
C GLY A 92 1.01 -9.36 17.77
N ALA A 93 2.03 -8.55 18.03
CA ALA A 93 1.88 -7.20 18.61
C ALA A 93 1.04 -6.21 17.76
N SER A 94 0.92 -6.44 16.44
CA SER A 94 0.05 -5.66 15.55
C SER A 94 -1.43 -6.04 15.64
N CYS A 95 -1.77 -7.04 16.45
CA CYS A 95 -3.14 -7.57 16.62
C CYS A 95 -3.58 -7.48 18.09
N GLN A 96 -3.31 -6.35 18.75
CA GLN A 96 -3.67 -6.16 20.14
C GLN A 96 -5.17 -6.40 20.39
N TYR A 97 -6.01 -5.85 19.50
CA TYR A 97 -7.44 -6.12 19.46
C TYR A 97 -7.79 -6.69 18.09
N SER A 98 -8.57 -7.77 18.09
CA SER A 98 -8.94 -8.52 16.90
C SER A 98 -10.45 -8.68 16.84
N ALA A 99 -11.01 -8.62 15.64
CA ALA A 99 -12.38 -9.02 15.36
C ALA A 99 -12.38 -10.06 14.24
N SER A 100 -13.04 -11.19 14.49
CA SER A 100 -13.20 -12.27 13.52
C SER A 100 -14.66 -12.38 13.10
N LEU A 101 -14.90 -12.24 11.80
CA LEU A 101 -16.21 -12.31 11.17
C LEU A 101 -16.36 -13.65 10.45
N CYS A 102 -17.37 -14.41 10.82
CA CYS A 102 -17.80 -15.59 10.07
C CYS A 102 -18.55 -15.15 8.82
N VAL A 103 -18.03 -15.45 7.63
CA VAL A 103 -18.67 -15.06 6.35
C VAL A 103 -19.54 -16.19 5.81
N ASP A 104 -19.07 -17.42 5.93
CA ASP A 104 -19.68 -18.59 5.31
C ASP A 104 -19.32 -19.88 6.08
N VAL A 105 -20.27 -20.82 6.12
CA VAL A 105 -20.13 -22.15 6.75
C VAL A 105 -20.64 -23.21 5.76
N ASP A 106 -19.93 -24.33 5.61
CA ASP A 106 -20.39 -25.48 4.80
C ASP A 106 -19.75 -26.81 5.27
N PRO A 107 -20.51 -27.76 5.84
CA PRO A 107 -21.98 -27.78 5.95
C PRO A 107 -22.52 -27.12 7.23
N GLU A 108 -21.74 -27.14 8.32
CA GLU A 108 -22.15 -26.71 9.65
C GLU A 108 -21.10 -25.73 10.24
N PRO A 109 -21.50 -24.86 11.19
CA PRO A 109 -20.57 -23.97 11.87
C PRO A 109 -19.38 -24.71 12.51
N TRP A 110 -18.17 -24.31 12.12
CA TRP A 110 -16.94 -24.78 12.75
C TRP A 110 -16.65 -23.92 13.99
N PRO A 111 -16.49 -24.50 15.19
CA PRO A 111 -16.31 -23.70 16.42
C PRO A 111 -14.92 -23.07 16.52
N LEU A 112 -14.86 -21.89 17.12
CA LEU A 112 -13.65 -21.21 17.56
C LEU A 112 -13.49 -21.39 19.06
N TYR A 113 -12.38 -21.95 19.51
CA TYR A 113 -12.11 -22.13 20.93
C TYR A 113 -11.32 -20.95 21.47
N MET A 114 -11.83 -20.30 22.51
CA MET A 114 -11.21 -19.17 23.19
C MET A 114 -11.49 -19.26 24.69
N ALA A 115 -10.48 -19.01 25.53
CA ALA A 115 -10.63 -19.02 26.99
C ALA A 115 -11.37 -20.27 27.54
N GLY A 116 -11.10 -21.44 26.95
CA GLY A 116 -11.73 -22.72 27.35
C GLY A 116 -13.18 -22.91 26.88
N THR A 117 -13.74 -21.97 26.11
CA THR A 117 -15.12 -22.00 25.61
C THR A 117 -15.14 -22.24 24.11
N ALA A 118 -16.05 -23.10 23.65
CA ALA A 118 -16.33 -23.28 22.22
C ALA A 118 -17.35 -22.22 21.77
N LEU A 119 -16.94 -21.32 20.88
CA LEU A 119 -17.79 -20.31 20.26
C LEU A 119 -18.26 -20.82 18.90
N VAL A 120 -19.55 -21.07 18.77
CA VAL A 120 -20.19 -21.44 17.51
C VAL A 120 -20.61 -20.16 16.79
N LEU A 121 -20.02 -19.88 15.63
CA LEU A 121 -20.25 -18.66 14.87
C LEU A 121 -21.03 -18.96 13.59
N ASN A 122 -22.23 -18.42 13.46
CA ASN A 122 -23.02 -18.49 12.23
C ASN A 122 -22.55 -17.42 11.23
N PRO A 123 -22.87 -17.57 9.93
CA PRO A 123 -22.61 -16.52 8.95
C PRO A 123 -23.16 -15.16 9.39
N GLY A 124 -22.28 -14.17 9.48
CA GLY A 124 -22.57 -12.82 9.93
C GLY A 124 -22.29 -12.55 11.40
N ASP A 125 -21.94 -13.56 12.19
CA ASP A 125 -21.49 -13.39 13.58
C ASP A 125 -20.07 -12.83 13.61
N LEU A 126 -19.87 -11.87 14.51
CA LEU A 126 -18.59 -11.21 14.75
C LEU A 126 -18.18 -11.46 16.20
N VAL A 127 -16.98 -11.97 16.41
CA VAL A 127 -16.37 -12.07 17.74
C VAL A 127 -15.23 -11.07 17.86
N CYS A 128 -15.21 -10.30 18.95
CA CYS A 128 -14.13 -9.36 19.27
C CYS A 128 -13.35 -9.90 20.48
N TYR A 129 -12.02 -9.83 20.42
CA TYR A 129 -11.15 -10.36 21.46
C TYR A 129 -9.80 -9.63 21.50
N GLN A 130 -9.07 -9.77 22.61
CA GLN A 130 -7.69 -9.29 22.74
C GLN A 130 -6.76 -10.32 22.10
N GLY A 131 -6.24 -10.03 20.91
CA GLY A 131 -5.50 -11.02 20.11
C GLY A 131 -4.22 -11.50 20.78
N ILE A 132 -3.51 -10.61 21.45
CA ILE A 132 -2.24 -10.91 22.14
C ILE A 132 -2.42 -11.68 23.45
N ASP A 133 -3.58 -11.55 24.09
CA ASP A 133 -3.83 -12.10 25.43
C ASP A 133 -4.67 -13.40 25.40
N VAL A 134 -5.52 -13.54 24.38
CA VAL A 134 -6.49 -14.64 24.30
C VAL A 134 -5.97 -15.74 23.39
N VAL A 135 -5.55 -16.85 24.02
CA VAL A 135 -5.22 -18.08 23.30
C VAL A 135 -6.47 -18.59 22.58
N HIS A 136 -6.34 -18.81 21.27
CA HIS A 136 -7.42 -19.27 20.43
C HIS A 136 -6.98 -20.30 19.40
N TRP A 137 -7.92 -21.17 19.00
CA TRP A 137 -7.64 -22.31 18.11
C TRP A 137 -8.91 -22.91 17.52
N ARG A 138 -8.75 -23.76 16.50
CA ARG A 138 -9.85 -24.52 15.90
C ARG A 138 -9.41 -25.97 15.65
N PRO A 139 -10.28 -26.98 15.93
CA PRO A 139 -9.98 -28.38 15.66
C PRO A 139 -9.92 -28.64 14.15
N VAL A 140 -9.45 -29.79 13.70
CA VAL A 140 -9.45 -30.13 12.26
C VAL A 140 -10.83 -29.90 11.63
N TYR A 141 -10.87 -29.14 10.53
CA TYR A 141 -12.06 -28.83 9.78
C TYR A 141 -12.44 -30.02 8.90
N THR A 142 -13.68 -30.47 9.01
CA THR A 142 -14.19 -31.62 8.25
C THR A 142 -15.20 -31.23 7.17
N GLY A 143 -15.53 -29.94 7.05
CA GLY A 143 -16.46 -29.43 6.05
C GLY A 143 -15.82 -29.23 4.67
N ASN A 144 -16.60 -28.65 3.76
CA ASN A 144 -16.15 -28.34 2.40
C ASN A 144 -15.39 -27.03 2.36
N GLN A 145 -15.97 -25.97 2.94
CA GLN A 145 -15.41 -24.62 2.93
C GLN A 145 -15.88 -23.83 4.14
N GLN A 146 -14.98 -23.05 4.73
CA GLN A 146 -15.31 -22.02 5.71
C GLN A 146 -14.59 -20.73 5.32
N ILE A 147 -15.27 -19.59 5.39
CA ILE A 147 -14.67 -18.28 5.11
C ILE A 147 -14.73 -17.42 6.37
N GLN A 148 -13.58 -16.84 6.73
CA GLN A 148 -13.49 -15.86 7.81
C GLN A 148 -12.75 -14.60 7.35
N ILE A 149 -13.13 -13.47 7.94
CA ILE A 149 -12.42 -12.20 7.82
C ILE A 149 -11.87 -11.84 9.19
N PHE A 150 -10.62 -11.40 9.22
CA PHE A 150 -9.92 -10.97 10.42
C PHE A 150 -9.56 -9.50 10.29
N LEU A 151 -9.86 -8.74 11.34
CA LEU A 151 -9.74 -7.30 11.42
C LEU A 151 -8.93 -6.95 12.67
N HIS A 152 -7.82 -6.24 12.52
CA HIS A 152 -6.88 -6.03 13.61
C HIS A 152 -6.65 -4.55 13.91
N TYR A 153 -6.46 -4.27 15.20
CA TYR A 153 -6.33 -2.92 15.73
C TYR A 153 -5.33 -2.87 16.89
N VAL A 154 -4.85 -1.67 17.18
CA VAL A 154 -4.06 -1.34 18.37
C VAL A 154 -4.65 -0.13 19.09
N ASP A 155 -4.46 -0.06 20.40
CA ASP A 155 -4.77 1.13 21.20
C ASP A 155 -3.90 2.29 20.69
N LYS A 156 -4.58 3.34 20.21
CA LYS A 156 -3.96 4.55 19.68
C LYS A 156 -2.98 5.18 20.66
N ASN A 157 -3.26 5.06 21.96
CA ASN A 157 -2.49 5.67 23.04
C ASN A 157 -1.69 4.63 23.84
N GLY A 158 -1.62 3.39 23.35
CA GLY A 158 -0.93 2.28 24.00
C GLY A 158 0.48 2.02 23.49
N GLU A 159 1.17 1.05 24.10
CA GLU A 159 2.53 0.65 23.73
C GLU A 159 2.66 0.09 22.31
N HIS A 160 1.55 -0.40 21.75
CA HIS A 160 1.49 -0.96 20.40
C HIS A 160 1.07 0.06 19.32
N ALA A 161 0.87 1.33 19.67
CA ALA A 161 0.43 2.37 18.72
C ALA A 161 1.33 2.51 17.48
N GLN A 162 2.63 2.20 17.63
CA GLN A 162 3.60 2.16 16.52
C GLN A 162 3.28 1.14 15.41
N TRP A 163 2.37 0.19 15.67
CA TRP A 163 1.87 -0.77 14.68
C TRP A 163 0.66 -0.26 13.91
N ALA A 164 0.29 1.01 14.06
CA ALA A 164 -0.69 1.67 13.20
C ALA A 164 -0.45 1.32 11.74
N PHE A 165 -1.51 0.87 11.06
CA PHE A 165 -1.51 0.43 9.67
C PHE A 165 -0.50 -0.69 9.37
N ASP A 166 -0.09 -1.46 10.37
CA ASP A 166 0.99 -2.45 10.27
C ASP A 166 2.28 -1.84 9.71
N LYS A 167 2.57 -0.61 10.13
CA LYS A 167 3.70 0.23 9.67
C LYS A 167 3.65 0.62 8.19
N ARG A 168 2.54 0.37 7.51
CA ARG A 168 2.29 0.84 6.15
C ARG A 168 1.95 2.34 6.18
N PRO A 169 2.26 3.09 5.11
CA PRO A 169 1.92 4.51 5.05
C PRO A 169 0.40 4.75 5.08
N THR A 170 -0.41 3.83 4.55
CA THR A 170 -1.88 3.91 4.51
C THR A 170 -2.54 2.52 4.55
N LEU A 171 -3.82 2.47 4.93
CA LEU A 171 -4.70 1.30 4.73
C LEU A 171 -5.15 1.18 3.26
N GLY A 172 -5.43 -0.04 2.82
CA GLY A 172 -6.10 -0.32 1.55
C GLY A 172 -5.27 -0.22 0.25
N PHE A 173 -5.60 -1.19 -0.62
CA PHE A 173 -5.35 -1.40 -2.05
C PHE A 173 -3.90 -1.49 -2.58
N ASP A 174 -3.51 -2.75 -2.75
CA ASP A 174 -2.94 -3.36 -3.96
C ASP A 174 -2.54 -2.34 -5.04
N THR A 175 -1.23 -2.19 -5.19
CA THR A 175 -0.53 -1.10 -5.87
C THR A 175 -1.11 -0.76 -7.23
N LYS A 176 -1.71 -1.69 -7.98
CA LYS A 176 -2.16 -1.45 -9.36
C LYS A 176 -3.26 -0.40 -9.52
N VAL A 177 -4.28 -0.32 -8.65
CA VAL A 177 -5.34 0.70 -8.82
C VAL A 177 -4.84 2.08 -8.39
N ALA A 178 -4.09 2.12 -7.28
CA ALA A 178 -3.41 3.32 -6.83
C ALA A 178 -2.41 3.80 -7.90
N GLU A 179 -1.63 2.89 -8.50
CA GLU A 179 -0.68 3.13 -9.57
C GLU A 179 -1.38 3.61 -10.85
N ILE A 180 -2.46 2.96 -11.30
CA ILE A 180 -3.25 3.43 -12.45
C ILE A 180 -3.76 4.85 -12.21
N ARG A 181 -4.27 5.15 -11.02
CA ARG A 181 -4.77 6.48 -10.66
C ARG A 181 -3.63 7.50 -10.59
N THR A 182 -2.51 7.13 -9.97
CA THR A 182 -1.30 7.94 -9.87
C THR A 182 -0.75 8.25 -11.26
N LEU A 183 -0.62 7.25 -12.14
CA LEU A 183 -0.18 7.41 -13.52
C LEU A 183 -1.15 8.30 -14.33
N ALA A 184 -2.46 8.16 -14.13
CA ALA A 184 -3.44 9.03 -14.77
C ALA A 184 -3.28 10.50 -14.33
N LEU A 185 -3.09 10.75 -13.04
CA LEU A 185 -2.83 12.10 -12.50
C LEU A 185 -1.52 12.68 -13.03
N VAL A 186 -0.46 11.87 -13.14
CA VAL A 186 0.83 12.30 -13.69
C VAL A 186 0.71 12.65 -15.17
N ARG A 187 -0.01 11.86 -15.97
CA ARG A 187 -0.28 12.20 -17.37
C ARG A 187 -1.08 13.49 -17.51
N GLN A 188 -2.08 13.70 -16.66
CA GLN A 188 -2.84 14.96 -16.62
C GLN A 188 -1.95 16.13 -16.23
N ALA A 189 -1.06 15.95 -15.26
CA ALA A 189 -0.11 16.97 -14.85
C ALA A 189 0.85 17.36 -15.98
N GLN A 190 1.40 16.37 -16.69
CA GLN A 190 2.26 16.58 -17.86
C GLN A 190 1.53 17.33 -18.97
N ALA A 191 0.28 16.94 -19.28
CA ALA A 191 -0.54 17.63 -20.27
C ALA A 191 -0.85 19.09 -19.87
N ALA A 192 -1.19 19.32 -18.60
CA ALA A 192 -1.44 20.66 -18.07
C ALA A 192 -0.17 21.53 -18.11
N HIS A 193 0.99 20.95 -17.78
CA HIS A 193 2.28 21.63 -17.85
C HIS A 193 2.61 22.07 -19.28
N GLN A 194 2.43 21.18 -20.26
CA GLN A 194 2.61 21.49 -21.69
C GLN A 194 1.68 22.61 -22.19
N GLN A 195 0.48 22.74 -21.59
CA GLN A 195 -0.48 23.80 -21.91
C GLN A 195 -0.22 25.12 -21.17
N GLY A 196 0.79 25.17 -20.29
CA GLY A 196 1.07 26.34 -19.43
C GLY A 196 0.15 26.47 -18.22
N CYS A 197 -0.72 25.50 -17.96
CA CYS A 197 -1.62 25.46 -16.80
C CYS A 197 -0.88 24.95 -15.54
N TRP A 198 0.08 25.73 -15.05
CA TRP A 198 1.00 25.29 -13.98
C TRP A 198 0.31 25.00 -12.64
N ALA A 199 -0.79 25.69 -12.34
CA ALA A 199 -1.58 25.44 -11.13
C ALA A 199 -2.21 24.03 -11.15
N ASP A 200 -2.81 23.65 -12.27
CA ASP A 200 -3.42 22.33 -12.45
C ASP A 200 -2.37 21.22 -12.47
N ALA A 201 -1.23 21.47 -13.13
CA ALA A 201 -0.11 20.54 -13.13
C ALA A 201 0.38 20.25 -11.71
N ARG A 202 0.57 21.31 -10.90
CA ARG A 202 0.96 21.20 -9.49
C ARG A 202 -0.07 20.43 -8.68
N ALA A 203 -1.36 20.77 -8.79
CA ALA A 203 -2.43 20.13 -8.04
C ALA A 203 -2.51 18.62 -8.33
N ASN A 204 -2.37 18.23 -9.60
CA ASN A 204 -2.37 16.83 -10.02
C ASN A 204 -1.13 16.08 -9.50
N CYS A 205 0.07 16.68 -9.55
CA CYS A 205 1.26 16.08 -8.97
C CYS A 205 1.14 15.91 -7.45
N GLU A 206 0.66 16.91 -6.73
CA GLU A 206 0.45 16.82 -5.28
C GLU A 206 -0.57 15.74 -4.93
N GLN A 207 -1.63 15.58 -5.74
CA GLN A 207 -2.57 14.50 -5.58
C GLN A 207 -1.95 13.12 -5.86
N ALA A 208 -1.12 13.00 -6.91
CA ALA A 208 -0.39 11.78 -7.21
C ALA A 208 0.55 11.40 -6.05
N LEU A 209 1.23 12.37 -5.44
CA LEU A 209 2.11 12.14 -4.28
C LEU A 209 1.36 11.85 -2.99
N ARG A 210 0.13 12.33 -2.82
CA ARG A 210 -0.73 11.87 -1.72
C ARG A 210 -1.10 10.39 -1.82
N ILE A 211 -1.20 9.85 -3.05
CA ILE A 211 -1.53 8.44 -3.30
C ILE A 211 -0.27 7.58 -3.30
N THR A 212 0.80 8.06 -3.94
CA THR A 212 2.08 7.37 -4.08
C THR A 212 3.21 8.36 -3.75
N PRO A 213 3.61 8.49 -2.46
CA PRO A 213 4.58 9.50 -2.02
C PRO A 213 5.93 9.47 -2.73
N GLY A 214 6.34 8.31 -3.27
CA GLY A 214 7.58 8.11 -4.01
C GLY A 214 7.43 8.07 -5.54
N GLN A 215 6.39 8.67 -6.11
CA GLN A 215 6.25 8.73 -7.57
C GLN A 215 7.31 9.72 -8.14
N CYS A 216 8.40 9.18 -8.70
CA CYS A 216 9.51 9.95 -9.27
C CYS A 216 9.12 10.97 -10.35
N ASP A 217 8.24 10.65 -11.32
CA ASP A 217 7.81 11.61 -12.35
C ASP A 217 7.01 12.78 -11.76
N ALA A 218 6.19 12.53 -10.72
CA ALA A 218 5.43 13.58 -10.06
C ALA A 218 6.36 14.50 -9.24
N LEU A 219 7.34 13.92 -8.54
CA LEU A 219 8.39 14.68 -7.84
C LEU A 219 9.20 15.52 -8.83
N HIS A 220 9.65 14.91 -9.92
CA HIS A 220 10.40 15.57 -10.99
C HIS A 220 9.61 16.74 -11.57
N LEU A 221 8.36 16.52 -11.99
CA LEU A 221 7.53 17.56 -12.60
C LEU A 221 7.22 18.70 -11.61
N LEU A 222 7.01 18.41 -10.32
CA LEU A 222 6.92 19.47 -9.30
C LEU A 222 8.22 20.26 -9.17
N GLY A 223 9.36 19.59 -9.29
CA GLY A 223 10.67 20.22 -9.32
C GLY A 223 10.81 21.18 -10.50
N VAL A 224 10.46 20.74 -11.70
CA VAL A 224 10.44 21.57 -12.92
C VAL A 224 9.51 22.78 -12.74
N ILE A 225 8.29 22.57 -12.25
CA ILE A 225 7.34 23.65 -11.98
C ILE A 225 7.88 24.62 -10.93
N ALA A 226 8.54 24.13 -9.88
CA ALA A 226 9.14 24.97 -8.84
C ALA A 226 10.26 25.85 -9.41
N ARG A 227 11.14 25.29 -10.26
CA ARG A 227 12.20 26.02 -10.95
C ARG A 227 11.62 27.12 -11.84
N GLN A 228 10.64 26.77 -12.68
CA GLN A 228 9.93 27.73 -13.54
C GLN A 228 9.18 28.81 -12.76
N SER A 229 8.81 28.53 -11.50
CA SER A 229 8.20 29.48 -10.57
C SER A 229 9.21 30.30 -9.76
N GLY A 230 10.50 30.24 -10.09
CA GLY A 230 11.56 30.99 -9.40
C GLY A 230 11.93 30.44 -8.01
N GLN A 231 11.71 29.14 -7.76
CA GLN A 231 12.06 28.46 -6.50
C GLN A 231 13.10 27.35 -6.74
N PRO A 232 14.33 27.68 -7.17
CA PRO A 232 15.33 26.69 -7.58
C PRO A 232 15.84 25.81 -6.42
N GLU A 233 15.88 26.30 -5.17
CA GLU A 233 16.27 25.46 -4.01
C GLU A 233 15.23 24.37 -3.71
N ARG A 234 13.95 24.69 -3.91
CA ARG A 234 12.86 23.71 -3.79
C ARG A 234 12.92 22.70 -4.93
N ALA A 235 13.17 23.17 -6.15
CA ALA A 235 13.34 22.31 -7.32
C ALA A 235 14.48 21.30 -7.11
N LEU A 236 15.62 21.77 -6.59
CA LEU A 236 16.78 20.92 -6.33
C LEU A 236 16.43 19.74 -5.41
N LYS A 237 15.70 20.00 -4.32
CA LYS A 237 15.29 18.94 -3.38
C LYS A 237 14.35 17.92 -4.03
N LEU A 238 13.35 18.39 -4.79
CA LEU A 238 12.35 17.53 -5.42
C LEU A 238 12.97 16.66 -6.53
N ILE A 239 13.84 17.24 -7.37
CA ILE A 239 14.53 16.53 -8.44
C ILE A 239 15.53 15.52 -7.84
N ALA A 240 16.25 15.89 -6.77
CA ALA A 240 17.13 14.94 -6.08
C ALA A 240 16.36 13.73 -5.53
N GLN A 241 15.19 13.93 -4.92
CA GLN A 241 14.33 12.82 -4.47
C GLN A 241 13.88 11.93 -5.63
N ALA A 242 13.50 12.52 -6.78
CA ALA A 242 13.15 11.74 -7.96
C ALA A 242 14.32 10.86 -8.46
N ILE A 243 15.54 11.40 -8.44
CA ILE A 243 16.77 10.69 -8.82
C ILE A 243 17.12 9.57 -7.84
N GLU A 244 16.99 9.81 -6.52
CA GLU A 244 17.20 8.78 -5.49
C GLU A 244 16.30 7.56 -5.71
N ILE A 245 15.08 7.79 -6.19
CA ILE A 245 14.10 6.73 -6.46
C ILE A 245 14.36 6.06 -7.82
N TYR A 246 14.60 6.84 -8.88
CA TYR A 246 14.86 6.34 -10.21
C TYR A 246 16.05 7.06 -10.88
N PRO A 247 17.28 6.53 -10.71
CA PRO A 247 18.50 7.18 -11.17
C PRO A 247 18.82 6.94 -12.66
N LYS A 248 17.86 6.42 -13.43
CA LYS A 248 18.07 5.98 -14.83
C LYS A 248 17.39 6.88 -15.86
N ASP A 249 16.62 7.87 -15.43
CA ASP A 249 16.03 8.84 -16.35
C ASP A 249 17.03 9.98 -16.65
N PRO A 250 17.51 10.14 -17.89
CA PRO A 250 18.43 11.21 -18.25
C PRO A 250 17.80 12.61 -18.13
N GLU A 251 16.47 12.75 -18.27
CA GLU A 251 15.80 14.05 -18.17
C GLU A 251 15.91 14.61 -16.75
N PHE A 252 15.89 13.76 -15.71
CA PHE A 252 16.03 14.21 -14.32
C PHE A 252 17.38 14.88 -14.08
N TYR A 253 18.44 14.35 -14.69
CA TYR A 253 19.78 14.93 -14.59
C TYR A 253 19.95 16.19 -15.45
N LEU A 254 19.23 16.28 -16.59
CA LEU A 254 19.16 17.50 -17.37
C LEU A 254 18.51 18.63 -16.56
N ASP A 255 17.34 18.39 -15.97
CA ASP A 255 16.65 19.39 -15.15
C ASP A 255 17.40 19.70 -13.84
N LEU A 256 18.09 18.72 -13.24
CA LEU A 256 19.01 18.95 -12.12
C LEU A 256 20.12 19.94 -12.52
N GLY A 257 20.75 19.72 -13.69
CA GLY A 257 21.82 20.58 -14.17
C GLY A 257 21.34 22.01 -14.42
N GLN A 258 20.17 22.17 -15.05
CA GLN A 258 19.59 23.50 -15.27
C GLN A 258 19.22 24.18 -13.94
N THR A 259 18.68 23.43 -12.98
CA THR A 259 18.41 23.95 -11.62
C THR A 259 19.68 24.44 -10.94
N GLN A 260 20.80 23.72 -11.10
CA GLN A 260 22.09 24.14 -10.54
C GLN A 260 22.66 25.38 -11.23
N GLN A 261 22.42 25.58 -12.52
CA GLN A 261 22.77 26.83 -13.20
C GLN A 261 21.95 28.01 -12.65
N ASP A 262 20.65 27.81 -12.41
CA ASP A 262 19.78 28.84 -11.81
C ASP A 262 20.25 29.23 -10.40
N LEU A 263 20.92 28.31 -9.69
CA LEU A 263 21.56 28.55 -8.38
C LEU A 263 23.00 29.09 -8.47
N GLY A 264 23.57 29.23 -9.67
CA GLY A 264 24.95 29.68 -9.88
C GLY A 264 26.03 28.62 -9.62
N ASN A 265 25.64 27.35 -9.41
CA ASN A 265 26.56 26.25 -9.10
C ASN A 265 27.08 25.58 -10.38
N SER A 266 27.91 26.28 -11.16
CA SER A 266 28.38 25.82 -12.48
C SER A 266 29.05 24.43 -12.46
N THR A 267 29.86 24.13 -11.45
CA THR A 267 30.52 22.82 -11.33
C THR A 267 29.51 21.67 -11.14
N ALA A 268 28.49 21.88 -10.31
CA ALA A 268 27.43 20.89 -10.08
C ALA A 268 26.55 20.72 -11.33
N ALA A 269 26.27 21.80 -12.06
CA ALA A 269 25.53 21.76 -13.31
C ALA A 269 26.24 20.92 -14.38
N ILE A 270 27.53 21.15 -14.59
CA ILE A 270 28.36 20.36 -15.53
C ILE A 270 28.30 18.88 -15.19
N SER A 271 28.47 18.52 -13.91
CA SER A 271 28.42 17.12 -13.45
C SER A 271 27.06 16.47 -13.70
N ALA A 272 25.96 17.20 -13.50
CA ALA A 272 24.62 16.71 -13.78
C ALA A 272 24.40 16.50 -15.29
N PHE A 273 24.80 17.45 -16.15
CA PHE A 273 24.68 17.27 -17.61
C PHE A 273 25.53 16.11 -18.14
N GLU A 274 26.74 15.92 -17.60
CA GLU A 274 27.57 14.76 -17.93
C GLU A 274 26.91 13.44 -17.49
N SER A 275 26.19 13.44 -16.37
CA SER A 275 25.42 12.28 -15.91
C SER A 275 24.24 11.98 -16.85
N ALA A 276 23.51 13.01 -17.30
CA ALA A 276 22.46 12.88 -18.30
C ALA A 276 22.99 12.26 -19.60
N LEU A 277 24.14 12.74 -20.11
CA LEU A 277 24.77 12.23 -21.33
C LEU A 277 25.38 10.82 -21.16
N ARG A 278 25.75 10.42 -19.95
CA ARG A 278 26.17 9.05 -19.66
C ARG A 278 25.02 8.06 -19.80
N LEU A 279 23.81 8.47 -19.37
CA LEU A 279 22.59 7.68 -19.50
C LEU A 279 22.05 7.70 -20.94
N LYS A 280 22.11 8.86 -21.61
CA LYS A 280 21.64 9.07 -22.98
C LYS A 280 22.60 9.96 -23.78
N PRO A 281 23.59 9.36 -24.49
CA PRO A 281 24.61 10.11 -25.23
C PRO A 281 24.10 10.99 -26.37
N ASP A 282 22.90 10.72 -26.89
CA ASP A 282 22.24 11.46 -27.97
C ASP A 282 21.23 12.50 -27.47
N LEU A 283 21.21 12.81 -26.16
CA LEU A 283 20.36 13.86 -25.60
C LEU A 283 20.88 15.26 -25.99
N GLU A 284 20.44 15.77 -27.13
CA GLU A 284 20.89 17.05 -27.70
C GLU A 284 20.73 18.24 -26.75
N ALA A 285 19.63 18.27 -25.97
CA ALA A 285 19.41 19.30 -24.95
C ALA A 285 20.53 19.32 -23.89
N ALA A 286 20.98 18.15 -23.42
CA ALA A 286 22.08 18.04 -22.47
C ALA A 286 23.43 18.41 -23.08
N LYS A 287 23.68 18.10 -24.36
CA LYS A 287 24.89 18.53 -25.08
C LYS A 287 24.96 20.05 -25.18
N ALA A 288 23.86 20.67 -25.58
CA ALA A 288 23.76 22.13 -25.71
C ALA A 288 23.93 22.82 -24.35
N ALA A 289 23.28 22.30 -23.30
CA ALA A 289 23.40 22.82 -21.94
C ALA A 289 24.83 22.67 -21.39
N LEU A 290 25.47 21.52 -21.59
CA LEU A 290 26.86 21.27 -21.18
C LEU A 290 27.85 22.21 -21.88
N ARG A 291 27.70 22.42 -23.19
CA ARG A 291 28.54 23.37 -23.95
C ARG A 291 28.41 24.78 -23.35
N THR A 292 27.17 25.22 -23.14
CA THR A 292 26.88 26.55 -22.58
C THR A 292 27.45 26.69 -21.17
N ALA A 293 27.30 25.68 -20.31
CA ALA A 293 27.82 25.69 -18.95
C ALA A 293 29.36 25.72 -18.88
N ARG A 294 30.06 25.16 -19.86
CA ARG A 294 31.53 25.20 -19.95
C ARG A 294 32.07 26.52 -20.52
N GLU A 295 31.27 27.21 -21.34
CA GLU A 295 31.63 28.50 -21.93
C GLU A 295 31.38 29.67 -20.97
N GLN A 296 30.52 29.50 -19.97
CA GLN A 296 30.34 30.48 -18.90
C GLN A 296 31.55 30.45 -17.95
N PRO A 297 32.19 31.59 -17.65
CA PRO A 297 33.30 31.62 -16.71
C PRO A 297 32.83 31.10 -15.36
N LEU A 298 33.55 30.13 -14.80
CA LEU A 298 33.38 29.69 -13.41
C LEU A 298 33.46 30.95 -12.54
N GLY A 299 32.33 31.39 -12.00
CA GLY A 299 32.29 32.53 -11.08
C GLY A 299 33.26 32.24 -9.94
N GLY A 300 34.24 33.14 -9.77
CA GLY A 300 35.29 33.03 -8.75
C GLY A 300 34.79 33.27 -7.34
#